data_AF-A0A1D6FZW2-F1
#
_entry.id   AF-A0A1D6FZW2-F1
#
_cell.length_a   1.000
_cell.length_b   1.000
_cell.length_c   1.000
_cell.angle_alpha   90.00
_cell.angle_beta   90.00
_cell.angle_gamma   90.00
#
_symmetry.space_group_name_H-M   'P 1'
#
loop_
_entity.id
_entity.type
_entity.pdbx_description
1 polymer ?
#
loop_
_entity_poly.entity_id
_entity_poly.type
_entity_poly.pdbx_seq_one_letter_code
_entity_poly.pdbx_strand_id
1 'polypeptide(L)'
;MNLLEDRLQHANGAVVLATIKVFLHLTMSMTDVHQQVYERIKAPLLTLVGAGSPEQSYSVLCHLHLLVMRAPMLFSSDYKSFYCQFSDPSYVKKLKLEMLTAIANESNTYEIVTELCEYAGNVDVPIARESIRAVGKIALQQYDVNAIVDRLLQFLEMDKDYVTAETLVLVKDLLRKYPQWSHDCIAVVGNISSKNIQEPKGKAALIWMLGEYSQDMHDAPYILESLVENWDEEHSPEVRLHLLTAVMKCFFKRPPETQKALGDTLAAGLSDTHQDVHDRALFYYRLLQYSPNVAERVVNPPKQAVSVFADTQSSEIKDRIFDEFNSLSVVYQKVCKLI
;
A
#
# COMPACT_ATOMS: atom_id res chain seq x y z
N MET A 1 -21.50 30.87 -17.90
CA MET A 1 -20.14 30.29 -17.90
C MET A 1 -19.21 30.94 -18.92
N ASN A 2 -19.68 31.23 -20.14
CA ASN A 2 -18.85 31.73 -21.25
C ASN A 2 -18.00 32.98 -20.93
N LEU A 3 -18.45 33.88 -20.06
CA LEU A 3 -17.73 35.11 -19.69
C LEU A 3 -16.36 34.87 -19.02
N LEU A 4 -16.18 33.73 -18.35
CA LEU A 4 -14.94 33.38 -17.67
C LEU A 4 -14.17 32.26 -18.39
N GLU A 5 -14.70 31.74 -19.49
CA GLU A 5 -14.11 30.61 -20.21
C GLU A 5 -12.74 30.97 -20.80
N ASP A 6 -12.62 32.19 -21.34
CA ASP A 6 -11.34 32.74 -21.82
C ASP A 6 -10.27 32.81 -20.72
N ARG A 7 -10.68 32.86 -19.44
CA ARG A 7 -9.74 32.92 -18.30
C ARG A 7 -9.10 31.58 -17.99
N LEU A 8 -9.63 30.46 -18.50
CA LEU A 8 -8.99 29.15 -18.37
C LEU A 8 -7.73 29.04 -19.24
N GLN A 9 -7.61 29.83 -20.30
CA GLN A 9 -6.44 29.83 -21.19
C GLN A 9 -5.38 30.87 -20.79
N HIS A 10 -5.53 31.47 -19.61
CA HIS A 10 -4.64 32.53 -19.16
C HIS A 10 -3.26 31.98 -18.75
N ALA A 11 -2.18 32.71 -19.06
CA ALA A 11 -0.81 32.28 -18.76
C ALA A 11 -0.50 32.17 -17.25
N ASN A 12 -1.17 32.97 -16.41
CA ASN A 12 -1.03 32.92 -14.96
C ASN A 12 -1.92 31.82 -14.35
N GLY A 13 -1.29 30.77 -13.81
CA GLY A 13 -1.98 29.65 -13.17
C GLY A 13 -2.88 30.04 -11.99
N ALA A 14 -2.59 31.12 -11.26
CA ALA A 14 -3.45 31.60 -10.18
C ALA A 14 -4.82 32.08 -10.70
N VAL A 15 -4.84 32.73 -11.87
CA VAL A 15 -6.09 33.18 -12.53
C VAL A 15 -6.91 31.97 -12.97
N VAL A 16 -6.24 30.95 -13.52
CA VAL A 16 -6.89 29.71 -13.95
C VAL A 16 -7.47 28.96 -12.74
N LEU A 17 -6.68 28.74 -11.68
CA LEU A 17 -7.16 28.06 -10.46
C LEU A 17 -8.29 28.81 -9.76
N ALA A 18 -8.24 30.14 -9.71
CA ALA A 18 -9.33 30.95 -9.17
C ALA A 18 -10.61 30.82 -10.01
N THR A 19 -10.47 30.80 -11.34
CA THR A 19 -11.60 30.60 -12.27
C THR A 19 -12.21 29.21 -12.06
N ILE A 20 -11.37 28.17 -11.93
CA ILE A 20 -11.80 26.81 -11.65
C ILE A 20 -12.56 26.74 -10.32
N LYS A 21 -12.06 27.37 -9.25
CA LYS A 21 -12.76 27.44 -7.96
C LYS A 21 -14.17 28.00 -8.11
N VAL A 22 -14.33 29.10 -8.85
CA VAL A 22 -15.62 29.74 -9.09
C VAL A 22 -16.54 28.80 -9.87
N PHE A 23 -16.04 28.15 -10.93
CA PHE A 23 -16.84 27.19 -11.70
C PHE A 23 -17.28 25.99 -10.87
N LEU A 24 -16.38 25.39 -10.09
CA LEU A 24 -16.71 24.27 -9.21
C LEU A 24 -17.79 24.66 -8.20
N HIS A 25 -17.65 25.82 -7.55
CA HIS A 25 -18.62 26.30 -6.56
C HIS A 25 -19.99 26.62 -7.16
N LEU A 26 -20.03 27.34 -8.29
CA LEU A 26 -21.30 27.73 -8.92
C LEU A 26 -22.07 26.55 -9.50
N THR A 27 -21.38 25.45 -9.84
CA THR A 27 -22.01 24.28 -10.47
C THR A 27 -22.30 23.14 -9.49
N MET A 28 -21.99 23.30 -8.19
CA MET A 28 -22.20 22.23 -7.19
C MET A 28 -23.63 21.67 -7.15
N SER A 29 -24.64 22.51 -7.39
CA SER A 29 -26.05 22.11 -7.41
C SER A 29 -26.56 21.65 -8.79
N MET A 30 -25.70 21.64 -9.81
CA MET A 30 -26.05 21.38 -11.21
C MET A 30 -25.25 20.21 -11.78
N THR A 31 -25.67 18.97 -11.51
CA THR A 31 -24.90 17.74 -11.81
C THR A 31 -24.33 17.68 -13.23
N ASP A 32 -25.16 17.84 -14.26
CA ASP A 32 -24.71 17.74 -15.67
C ASP A 32 -23.69 18.82 -16.04
N VAL A 33 -23.92 20.05 -15.54
CA VAL A 33 -23.05 21.19 -15.80
C VAL A 33 -21.74 21.06 -15.01
N HIS A 34 -21.80 20.52 -13.80
CA HIS A 34 -20.63 20.24 -12.97
C HIS A 34 -19.69 19.25 -13.65
N GLN A 35 -20.23 18.18 -14.22
CA GLN A 35 -19.44 17.21 -15.00
C GLN A 35 -18.77 17.87 -16.21
N GLN A 36 -19.50 18.72 -16.96
CA GLN A 36 -18.91 19.46 -18.09
C GLN A 36 -17.78 20.41 -17.66
N VAL A 37 -17.89 21.04 -16.47
CA VAL A 37 -16.79 21.84 -15.91
C VAL A 37 -15.56 20.97 -15.71
N TYR A 38 -15.71 19.80 -15.10
CA TYR A 38 -14.58 18.89 -14.89
C TYR A 38 -13.90 18.47 -16.20
N GLU A 39 -14.66 18.23 -17.27
CA GLU A 39 -14.08 17.91 -18.59
C GLU A 39 -13.30 19.09 -19.18
N ARG A 40 -13.82 20.31 -19.05
CA ARG A 40 -13.20 21.52 -19.61
C ARG A 40 -11.93 21.96 -18.88
N ILE A 41 -11.83 21.71 -17.57
CA ILE A 41 -10.67 22.16 -16.78
C ILE A 41 -9.44 21.25 -16.96
N LYS A 42 -9.60 20.04 -17.51
CA LYS A 42 -8.48 19.09 -17.67
C LYS A 42 -7.34 19.66 -18.50
N ALA A 43 -7.63 20.07 -19.74
CA ALA A 43 -6.61 20.52 -20.67
C ALA A 43 -5.86 21.75 -20.13
N PRO A 44 -6.53 22.81 -19.63
CA PRO A 44 -5.86 23.93 -18.97
C PRO A 44 -4.93 23.52 -17.82
N LEU A 45 -5.38 22.63 -16.92
CA LEU A 45 -4.56 22.18 -15.79
C LEU A 45 -3.34 21.39 -16.25
N LEU A 46 -3.51 20.47 -17.20
CA LEU A 46 -2.41 19.68 -17.77
C LEU A 46 -1.38 20.57 -18.48
N THR A 47 -1.83 21.60 -19.22
CA THR A 47 -0.94 22.58 -19.84
C THR A 47 -0.14 23.36 -18.78
N LEU A 48 -0.77 23.80 -17.70
CA LEU A 48 -0.10 24.56 -16.64
C LEU A 48 0.93 23.72 -15.88
N VAL A 49 0.68 22.43 -15.65
CA VAL A 49 1.65 21.52 -15.03
C VAL A 49 2.93 21.42 -15.87
N GLY A 50 2.83 21.46 -17.21
CA GLY A 50 3.98 21.35 -18.11
C GLY A 50 4.71 22.67 -18.44
N ALA A 51 4.08 23.83 -18.23
CA ALA A 51 4.59 25.12 -18.73
C ALA A 51 5.28 26.00 -17.66
N GLY A 52 5.10 25.70 -16.37
CA GLY A 52 5.59 26.53 -15.26
C GLY A 52 6.98 26.16 -14.74
N SER A 53 7.49 26.98 -13.81
CA SER A 53 8.60 26.59 -12.91
C SER A 53 8.19 25.38 -12.05
N PRO A 54 9.11 24.54 -11.58
CA PRO A 54 8.79 23.36 -10.77
C PRO A 54 7.84 23.62 -9.58
N GLU A 55 7.99 24.76 -8.90
CA GLU A 55 7.19 25.16 -7.75
C GLU A 55 5.75 25.54 -8.15
N GLN A 56 5.60 26.24 -9.28
CA GLN A 56 4.29 26.58 -9.85
C GLN A 56 3.59 25.31 -10.35
N SER A 57 4.31 24.46 -11.08
CA SER A 57 3.81 23.17 -11.56
C SER A 57 3.38 22.28 -10.40
N TYR A 58 4.14 22.26 -9.30
CA TYR A 58 3.77 21.51 -8.09
C TYR A 58 2.48 22.04 -7.46
N SER A 59 2.35 23.36 -7.30
CA SER A 59 1.13 23.95 -6.76
C SER A 59 -0.11 23.59 -7.60
N VAL A 60 -0.01 23.70 -8.93
CA VAL A 60 -1.08 23.30 -9.85
C VAL A 60 -1.34 21.79 -9.76
N LEU A 61 -0.29 20.98 -9.67
CA LEU A 61 -0.40 19.52 -9.54
C LEU A 61 -1.10 19.10 -8.26
N CYS A 62 -0.90 19.78 -7.11
CA CYS A 62 -1.64 19.50 -5.88
C CYS A 62 -3.16 19.69 -6.07
N HIS A 63 -3.56 20.72 -6.80
CA HIS A 63 -4.96 20.99 -7.12
C HIS A 63 -5.52 19.99 -8.12
N LEU A 64 -4.73 19.62 -9.13
CA LEU A 64 -5.10 18.58 -10.08
C LEU A 64 -5.23 17.21 -9.40
N HIS A 65 -4.29 16.84 -8.52
CA HIS A 65 -4.33 15.64 -7.71
C HIS A 65 -5.64 15.56 -6.90
N LEU A 66 -6.03 16.65 -6.23
CA LEU A 66 -7.30 16.71 -5.49
C LEU A 66 -8.52 16.44 -6.38
N LEU A 67 -8.53 16.97 -7.61
CA LEU A 67 -9.59 16.74 -8.58
C LEU A 67 -9.59 15.29 -9.09
N VAL A 68 -8.41 14.73 -9.37
CA VAL A 68 -8.25 13.34 -9.80
C VAL A 68 -8.73 12.38 -8.72
N MET A 69 -8.34 12.59 -7.46
CA MET A 69 -8.79 11.73 -6.35
C MET A 69 -10.31 11.77 -6.12
N ARG A 70 -10.99 12.85 -6.55
CA ARG A 70 -12.44 13.01 -6.43
C ARG A 70 -13.21 12.39 -7.61
N ALA A 71 -12.67 12.50 -8.83
CA ALA A 71 -13.29 11.96 -10.03
C ALA A 71 -12.28 11.17 -10.91
N PRO A 72 -11.72 10.04 -10.44
CA PRO A 72 -10.60 9.38 -11.11
C PRO A 72 -10.94 8.91 -12.52
N MET A 73 -12.13 8.33 -12.70
CA MET A 73 -12.61 7.81 -13.99
C MET A 73 -12.68 8.87 -15.07
N LEU A 74 -12.81 10.15 -14.71
CA LEU A 74 -12.79 11.19 -15.70
C LEU A 74 -11.40 11.35 -16.31
N PHE A 75 -10.34 11.19 -15.52
CA PHE A 75 -8.95 11.38 -15.97
C PHE A 75 -8.30 10.11 -16.50
N SER A 76 -9.02 8.99 -16.53
CA SER A 76 -8.45 7.68 -16.90
C SER A 76 -8.00 7.58 -18.36
N SER A 77 -8.51 8.42 -19.25
CA SER A 77 -8.04 8.52 -20.65
C SER A 77 -6.69 9.23 -20.79
N ASP A 78 -6.37 10.10 -19.84
CA ASP A 78 -5.23 11.01 -19.89
C ASP A 78 -4.04 10.49 -19.04
N TYR A 79 -4.04 9.21 -18.68
CA TYR A 79 -3.07 8.61 -17.75
C TYR A 79 -1.60 8.83 -18.15
N LYS A 80 -1.29 8.85 -19.45
CA LYS A 80 0.06 9.09 -19.96
C LYS A 80 0.60 10.47 -19.58
N SER A 81 -0.27 11.46 -19.37
CA SER A 81 0.14 12.79 -18.90
C SER A 81 0.63 12.79 -17.44
N PHE A 82 0.31 11.74 -16.67
CA PHE A 82 0.78 11.57 -15.30
C PHE A 82 2.04 10.70 -15.19
N TYR A 83 2.65 10.27 -16.30
CA TYR A 83 3.94 9.58 -16.24
C TYR A 83 5.03 10.50 -15.68
N CYS A 84 5.92 9.89 -14.90
CA CYS A 84 7.02 10.59 -14.26
C CYS A 84 8.12 10.85 -15.28
N GLN A 85 8.55 12.10 -15.40
CA GLN A 85 9.72 12.44 -16.19
C GLN A 85 10.99 12.25 -15.37
N PHE A 86 12.12 12.00 -16.02
CA PHE A 86 13.40 11.86 -15.32
C PHE A 86 13.74 13.12 -14.50
N SER A 87 13.50 14.30 -15.08
CA SER A 87 13.71 15.61 -14.47
C SER A 87 12.73 15.96 -13.34
N ASP A 88 11.66 15.19 -13.16
CA ASP A 88 10.67 15.50 -12.13
C ASP A 88 11.29 15.32 -10.72
N PRO A 89 11.12 16.31 -9.83
CA PRO A 89 11.47 16.17 -8.42
C PRO A 89 10.65 15.06 -7.73
N SER A 90 11.20 14.43 -6.68
CA SER A 90 10.55 13.32 -5.98
C SER A 90 9.15 13.66 -5.46
N TYR A 91 8.91 14.89 -5.01
CA TYR A 91 7.59 15.32 -4.55
C TYR A 91 6.54 15.41 -5.68
N VAL A 92 6.95 15.69 -6.92
CA VAL A 92 6.08 15.66 -8.12
C VAL A 92 5.78 14.21 -8.47
N LYS A 93 6.82 13.37 -8.52
CA LYS A 93 6.71 11.94 -8.81
C LYS A 93 5.73 11.26 -7.87
N LYS A 94 5.83 11.54 -6.55
CA LYS A 94 4.91 10.99 -5.55
C LYS A 94 3.44 11.27 -5.88
N LEU A 95 3.07 12.52 -6.17
CA LEU A 95 1.68 12.86 -6.53
C LEU A 95 1.24 12.17 -7.82
N LYS A 96 2.11 12.10 -8.82
CA LYS A 96 1.84 11.40 -10.08
C LYS A 96 1.57 9.91 -9.87
N LEU A 97 2.34 9.23 -9.01
CA LEU A 97 2.12 7.82 -8.66
C LEU A 97 0.77 7.62 -7.95
N GLU A 98 0.41 8.50 -7.01
CA GLU A 98 -0.90 8.48 -6.33
C GLU A 98 -2.06 8.64 -7.33
N MET A 99 -1.92 9.56 -8.30
CA MET A 99 -2.90 9.78 -9.37
C MET A 99 -3.01 8.58 -10.31
N LEU A 100 -1.88 8.01 -10.76
CA LEU A 100 -1.85 6.82 -11.62
C LEU A 100 -2.54 5.63 -10.94
N THR A 101 -2.31 5.46 -9.64
CA THR A 101 -2.98 4.42 -8.83
C THR A 101 -4.49 4.64 -8.79
N ALA A 102 -4.94 5.90 -8.67
CA ALA A 102 -6.36 6.22 -8.54
C ALA A 102 -7.15 6.08 -9.85
N ILE A 103 -6.53 6.36 -11.00
CA ILE A 103 -7.18 6.34 -12.32
C ILE A 103 -7.10 4.98 -13.03
N ALA A 104 -6.38 4.02 -12.45
CA ALA A 104 -6.24 2.68 -12.99
C ALA A 104 -7.62 1.99 -13.10
N ASN A 105 -7.89 1.40 -14.26
CA ASN A 105 -9.10 0.65 -14.58
C ASN A 105 -8.80 -0.49 -15.57
N GLU A 106 -9.81 -1.30 -15.88
CA GLU A 106 -9.67 -2.48 -16.76
C GLU A 106 -9.00 -2.18 -18.12
N SER A 107 -9.17 -0.97 -18.67
CA SER A 107 -8.65 -0.62 -20.00
C SER A 107 -7.19 -0.16 -20.01
N ASN A 108 -6.70 0.43 -18.91
CA ASN A 108 -5.37 1.07 -18.86
C ASN A 108 -4.42 0.45 -17.83
N THR A 109 -4.91 -0.47 -16.98
CA THR A 109 -4.13 -1.03 -15.87
C THR A 109 -2.83 -1.69 -16.34
N TYR A 110 -2.85 -2.45 -17.43
CA TYR A 110 -1.65 -3.13 -17.92
C TYR A 110 -0.53 -2.13 -18.29
N GLU A 111 -0.85 -1.05 -18.98
CA GLU A 111 0.13 -0.02 -19.35
C GLU A 111 0.63 0.74 -18.11
N ILE A 112 -0.27 1.11 -17.20
CA ILE A 112 0.09 1.80 -15.95
C ILE A 112 1.01 0.93 -15.09
N VAL A 113 0.67 -0.34 -14.87
CA VAL A 113 1.50 -1.27 -14.09
C VAL A 113 2.85 -1.49 -14.74
N THR A 114 2.91 -1.62 -16.07
CA THR A 114 4.18 -1.75 -16.79
C THR A 114 5.09 -0.55 -16.53
N GLU A 115 4.55 0.68 -16.60
CA GLU A 115 5.30 1.90 -16.31
C GLU A 115 5.73 1.96 -14.83
N LEU A 116 4.87 1.58 -13.89
CA LEU A 116 5.19 1.54 -12.46
C LEU A 116 6.29 0.51 -12.13
N CYS A 117 6.36 -0.60 -12.85
CA CYS A 117 7.42 -1.59 -12.72
C CYS A 117 8.80 -1.01 -13.10
N GLU A 118 8.88 -0.17 -14.13
CA GLU A 118 10.12 0.54 -14.47
C GLU A 118 10.56 1.48 -13.34
N TYR A 119 9.60 2.12 -12.66
CA TYR A 119 9.88 2.99 -11.51
C TYR A 119 10.30 2.25 -10.25
N ALA A 120 9.94 0.97 -10.09
CA ALA A 120 10.46 0.13 -9.00
C ALA A 120 12.00 -0.07 -9.09
N GLY A 121 12.55 0.05 -10.29
CA GLY A 121 14.00 0.03 -10.55
C GLY A 121 14.74 1.35 -10.28
N ASN A 122 14.03 2.42 -9.89
CA ASN A 122 14.61 3.76 -9.74
C ASN A 122 15.70 3.82 -8.66
N VAL A 123 16.66 4.73 -8.82
CA VAL A 123 17.72 5.02 -7.83
C VAL A 123 17.13 5.67 -6.57
N ASP A 124 16.06 6.44 -6.71
CA ASP A 124 15.34 7.07 -5.60
C ASP A 124 14.48 6.03 -4.85
N VAL A 125 15.00 5.51 -3.73
CA VAL A 125 14.39 4.45 -2.92
C VAL A 125 12.95 4.79 -2.48
N PRO A 126 12.65 5.98 -1.94
CA PRO A 126 11.27 6.41 -1.68
C PRO A 126 10.31 6.24 -2.86
N ILE A 127 10.74 6.61 -4.07
CA ILE A 127 9.92 6.50 -5.28
C ILE A 127 9.76 5.06 -5.73
N ALA A 128 10.83 4.26 -5.65
CA ALA A 128 10.77 2.83 -5.93
C ALA A 128 9.74 2.14 -5.03
N ARG A 129 9.76 2.41 -3.71
CA ARG A 129 8.78 1.87 -2.76
C ARG A 129 7.36 2.31 -3.07
N GLU A 130 7.15 3.59 -3.35
CA GLU A 130 5.81 4.09 -3.63
C GLU A 130 5.25 3.50 -4.94
N SER A 131 6.12 3.23 -5.92
CA SER A 131 5.75 2.56 -7.17
C SER A 131 5.34 1.10 -6.91
N ILE A 132 6.08 0.37 -6.07
CA ILE A 132 5.72 -1.00 -5.65
C ILE A 132 4.38 -1.01 -4.91
N ARG A 133 4.16 -0.05 -3.98
CA ARG A 133 2.87 0.13 -3.30
C ARG A 133 1.73 0.43 -4.25
N ALA A 134 1.97 1.27 -5.26
CA ALA A 134 0.98 1.59 -6.29
C ALA A 134 0.55 0.32 -7.04
N VAL A 135 1.52 -0.51 -7.48
CA VAL A 135 1.22 -1.81 -8.12
C VAL A 135 0.42 -2.71 -7.19
N GLY A 136 0.81 -2.85 -5.93
CA GLY A 136 0.07 -3.65 -4.96
C GLY A 136 -1.35 -3.15 -4.70
N LYS A 137 -1.56 -1.83 -4.61
CA LYS A 137 -2.90 -1.22 -4.48
C LYS A 137 -3.78 -1.52 -5.68
N ILE A 138 -3.24 -1.44 -6.90
CA ILE A 138 -3.95 -1.79 -8.13
C ILE A 138 -4.30 -3.29 -8.12
N ALA A 139 -3.36 -4.17 -7.73
CA ALA A 139 -3.63 -5.60 -7.59
C ALA A 139 -4.79 -5.90 -6.62
N LEU A 140 -4.87 -5.14 -5.52
CA LEU A 140 -5.96 -5.24 -4.55
C LEU A 140 -7.31 -4.70 -5.07
N GLN A 141 -7.32 -3.83 -6.09
CA GLN A 141 -8.54 -3.27 -6.68
C GLN A 141 -9.19 -4.16 -7.76
N GLN A 142 -8.56 -5.29 -8.10
CA GLN A 142 -9.15 -6.37 -8.91
C GLN A 142 -9.35 -6.08 -10.41
N TYR A 143 -8.36 -5.45 -11.05
CA TYR A 143 -8.25 -5.44 -12.51
C TYR A 143 -7.29 -6.54 -12.95
N ASP A 144 -7.72 -7.46 -13.82
CA ASP A 144 -6.93 -8.59 -14.39
C ASP A 144 -5.77 -9.11 -13.50
N VAL A 145 -6.16 -9.77 -12.40
CA VAL A 145 -5.28 -10.04 -11.26
C VAL A 145 -4.08 -10.91 -11.62
N ASN A 146 -4.20 -11.82 -12.60
CA ASN A 146 -3.14 -12.80 -12.89
C ASN A 146 -1.83 -12.10 -13.31
N ALA A 147 -1.89 -11.22 -14.31
CA ALA A 147 -0.71 -10.56 -14.82
C ALA A 147 -0.07 -9.61 -13.79
N ILE A 148 -0.88 -8.97 -12.95
CA ILE A 148 -0.36 -8.02 -11.95
C ILE A 148 0.30 -8.75 -10.78
N VAL A 149 -0.27 -9.90 -10.35
CA VAL A 149 0.34 -10.73 -9.31
C VAL A 149 1.69 -11.26 -9.77
N ASP A 150 1.81 -11.73 -11.02
CA ASP A 150 3.09 -12.16 -11.58
C ASP A 150 4.14 -11.04 -11.57
N ARG A 151 3.74 -9.82 -11.95
CA ARG A 151 4.61 -8.63 -11.89
C ARG A 151 5.03 -8.28 -10.46
N LEU A 152 4.12 -8.40 -9.50
CA LEU A 152 4.42 -8.17 -8.08
C LEU A 152 5.43 -9.21 -7.58
N LEU A 153 5.28 -10.48 -7.94
CA LEU A 153 6.19 -11.55 -7.54
C LEU A 153 7.59 -11.39 -8.18
N GLN A 154 7.69 -10.87 -9.40
CA GLN A 154 8.98 -10.55 -10.04
C GLN A 154 9.82 -9.56 -9.22
N PHE A 155 9.21 -8.67 -8.42
CA PHE A 155 9.98 -7.77 -7.56
C PHE A 155 10.79 -8.50 -6.48
N LEU A 156 10.37 -9.70 -6.07
CA LEU A 156 11.09 -10.52 -5.09
C LEU A 156 12.41 -11.05 -5.67
N GLU A 157 12.54 -11.14 -7.00
CA GLU A 157 13.75 -11.59 -7.70
C GLU A 157 14.82 -10.48 -7.83
N MET A 158 14.47 -9.21 -7.54
CA MET A 158 15.39 -8.08 -7.69
C MET A 158 16.51 -8.04 -6.63
N ASP A 159 16.45 -8.90 -5.61
CA ASP A 159 17.44 -9.07 -4.51
C ASP A 159 17.86 -7.74 -3.84
N LYS A 160 16.92 -6.81 -3.69
CA LYS A 160 17.09 -5.56 -2.94
C LYS A 160 16.21 -5.61 -1.69
N ASP A 161 16.81 -5.53 -0.50
CA ASP A 161 16.11 -5.63 0.79
C ASP A 161 14.83 -4.77 0.87
N TYR A 162 14.92 -3.49 0.51
CA TYR A 162 13.75 -2.59 0.55
C TYR A 162 12.65 -2.94 -0.45
N VAL A 163 13.00 -3.53 -1.60
CA VAL A 163 12.02 -3.99 -2.61
C VAL A 163 11.35 -5.25 -2.11
N THR A 164 12.15 -6.22 -1.64
CA THR A 164 11.67 -7.48 -1.09
C THR A 164 10.76 -7.25 0.11
N ALA A 165 11.18 -6.41 1.06
CA ALA A 165 10.40 -6.09 2.24
C ALA A 165 9.04 -5.45 1.91
N GLU A 166 9.02 -4.46 1.02
CA GLU A 166 7.78 -3.80 0.60
C GLU A 166 6.85 -4.78 -0.15
N THR A 167 7.43 -5.60 -1.03
CA THR A 167 6.68 -6.59 -1.81
C THR A 167 6.07 -7.68 -0.92
N LEU A 168 6.80 -8.17 0.08
CA LEU A 168 6.29 -9.17 1.04
C LEU A 168 5.07 -8.66 1.81
N VAL A 169 5.08 -7.38 2.20
CA VAL A 169 3.92 -6.77 2.87
C VAL A 169 2.70 -6.77 1.95
N LEU A 170 2.88 -6.43 0.67
CA LEU A 170 1.81 -6.42 -0.33
C LEU A 170 1.30 -7.83 -0.65
N VAL A 171 2.19 -8.82 -0.78
CA VAL A 171 1.81 -10.23 -0.98
C VAL A 171 1.00 -10.74 0.21
N LYS A 172 1.42 -10.43 1.44
CA LYS A 172 0.64 -10.75 2.65
C LYS A 172 -0.76 -10.14 2.59
N ASP A 173 -0.89 -8.87 2.21
CA ASP A 173 -2.21 -8.21 2.12
C ASP A 173 -3.06 -8.75 0.95
N LEU A 174 -2.43 -9.09 -0.18
CA LEU A 174 -3.06 -9.80 -1.30
C LEU A 174 -3.65 -11.13 -0.82
N LEU A 175 -2.87 -11.96 -0.12
CA LEU A 175 -3.32 -13.26 0.39
C LEU A 175 -4.43 -13.14 1.44
N ARG A 176 -4.43 -12.07 2.23
CA ARG A 176 -5.51 -11.78 3.18
C ARG A 176 -6.83 -11.40 2.51
N LYS A 177 -6.78 -10.78 1.31
CA LYS A 177 -7.96 -10.41 0.54
C LYS A 177 -8.39 -11.50 -0.44
N TYR A 178 -7.43 -12.18 -1.06
CA TYR A 178 -7.62 -13.18 -2.11
C TYR A 178 -6.82 -14.46 -1.82
N PRO A 179 -7.28 -15.31 -0.88
CA PRO A 179 -6.57 -16.52 -0.49
C PRO A 179 -6.34 -17.52 -1.63
N GLN A 180 -7.09 -17.44 -2.73
CA GLN A 180 -6.94 -18.33 -3.89
C GLN A 180 -5.57 -18.23 -4.58
N TRP A 181 -4.84 -17.14 -4.35
CA TRP A 181 -3.50 -16.90 -4.90
C TRP A 181 -2.37 -17.49 -4.05
N SER A 182 -2.71 -18.24 -3.00
CA SER A 182 -1.73 -18.81 -2.07
C SER A 182 -0.68 -19.66 -2.78
N HIS A 183 -1.10 -20.56 -3.66
CA HIS A 183 -0.19 -21.50 -4.31
C HIS A 183 0.97 -20.80 -5.05
N ASP A 184 0.65 -19.81 -5.88
CA ASP A 184 1.64 -19.10 -6.70
C ASP A 184 2.54 -18.19 -5.86
N CYS A 185 1.94 -17.48 -4.89
CA CYS A 185 2.70 -16.61 -3.98
C CYS A 185 3.67 -17.41 -3.10
N ILE A 186 3.21 -18.54 -2.55
CA ILE A 186 4.00 -19.37 -1.64
C ILE A 186 5.19 -19.99 -2.36
N ALA A 187 5.01 -20.46 -3.60
CA ALA A 187 6.08 -21.06 -4.38
C ALA A 187 7.27 -20.10 -4.56
N VAL A 188 6.99 -18.81 -4.78
CA VAL A 188 8.04 -17.78 -4.90
C VAL A 188 8.59 -17.40 -3.53
N VAL A 189 7.72 -17.16 -2.53
CA VAL A 189 8.13 -16.74 -1.19
C VAL A 189 8.98 -17.80 -0.48
N GLY A 190 8.73 -19.09 -0.71
CA GLY A 190 9.50 -20.19 -0.14
C GLY A 190 10.98 -20.20 -0.56
N ASN A 191 11.30 -19.61 -1.71
CA ASN A 191 12.68 -19.53 -2.21
C ASN A 191 13.46 -18.33 -1.65
N ILE A 192 12.80 -17.44 -0.89
CA ILE A 192 13.43 -16.24 -0.34
C ILE A 192 14.20 -16.59 0.92
N SER A 193 15.48 -16.23 0.93
CA SER A 193 16.32 -16.32 2.14
C SER A 193 15.84 -15.34 3.20
N SER A 194 15.41 -15.85 4.35
CA SER A 194 15.02 -15.02 5.52
C SER A 194 16.15 -14.10 5.99
N LYS A 195 17.42 -14.45 5.70
CA LYS A 195 18.61 -13.67 6.06
C LYS A 195 18.77 -12.39 5.22
N ASN A 196 18.13 -12.34 4.05
CA ASN A 196 18.25 -11.21 3.13
C ASN A 196 17.31 -10.05 3.50
N ILE A 197 16.38 -10.25 4.45
CA ILE A 197 15.38 -9.27 4.83
C ILE A 197 15.77 -8.66 6.17
N GLN A 198 16.14 -7.38 6.19
CA GLN A 198 16.51 -6.67 7.43
C GLN A 198 15.33 -5.90 8.01
N GLU A 199 14.41 -5.44 7.17
CA GLU A 199 13.30 -4.61 7.59
C GLU A 199 12.25 -5.37 8.42
N PRO A 200 11.88 -4.87 9.62
CA PRO A 200 10.92 -5.56 10.50
C PRO A 200 9.57 -5.87 9.85
N LYS A 201 9.03 -4.94 9.05
CA LYS A 201 7.74 -5.12 8.38
C LYS A 201 7.77 -6.24 7.34
N GLY A 202 8.88 -6.35 6.59
CA GLY A 202 9.10 -7.42 5.62
C GLY A 202 9.26 -8.77 6.31
N LYS A 203 10.08 -8.83 7.38
CA LYS A 203 10.24 -10.04 8.21
C LYS A 203 8.92 -10.50 8.82
N ALA A 204 8.16 -9.59 9.41
CA ALA A 204 6.85 -9.86 9.97
C ALA A 204 5.87 -10.44 8.94
N ALA A 205 5.86 -9.90 7.71
CA ALA A 205 5.05 -10.41 6.62
C ALA A 205 5.46 -11.83 6.19
N LEU A 206 6.77 -12.10 6.07
CA LEU A 206 7.30 -13.43 5.78
C LEU A 206 6.91 -14.44 6.87
N ILE A 207 7.15 -14.11 8.14
CA ILE A 207 6.82 -14.97 9.29
C ILE A 207 5.32 -15.28 9.34
N TRP A 208 4.48 -14.27 9.06
CA TRP A 208 3.04 -14.49 8.96
C TRP A 208 2.70 -15.52 7.88
N MET A 209 3.28 -15.41 6.68
CA MET A 209 3.05 -16.37 5.59
C MET A 209 3.54 -17.77 5.94
N LEU A 210 4.73 -17.89 6.55
CA LEU A 210 5.28 -19.17 7.02
C LEU A 210 4.35 -19.88 8.01
N GLY A 211 3.77 -19.16 8.97
CA GLY A 211 2.82 -19.74 9.92
C GLY A 211 1.43 -20.01 9.32
N GLU A 212 0.95 -19.13 8.44
CA GLU A 212 -0.37 -19.25 7.82
C GLU A 212 -0.43 -20.37 6.80
N TYR A 213 0.65 -20.61 6.07
CA TYR A 213 0.70 -21.59 4.98
C TYR A 213 1.71 -22.71 5.26
N SER A 214 1.99 -22.99 6.53
CA SER A 214 2.96 -24.03 6.92
C SER A 214 2.61 -25.46 6.49
N GLN A 215 1.39 -25.71 6.02
CA GLN A 215 1.00 -27.00 5.43
C GLN A 215 1.56 -27.15 4.01
N ASP A 216 1.56 -26.06 3.25
CA ASP A 216 2.02 -26.01 1.86
C ASP A 216 3.52 -25.69 1.77
N MET A 217 4.05 -24.95 2.75
CA MET A 217 5.47 -24.61 2.86
C MET A 217 6.25 -25.67 3.62
N HIS A 218 6.90 -26.59 2.92
CA HIS A 218 7.64 -27.69 3.53
C HIS A 218 8.75 -27.23 4.48
N ASP A 219 9.47 -26.17 4.12
CA ASP A 219 10.60 -25.63 4.90
C ASP A 219 10.18 -24.72 6.06
N ALA A 220 8.88 -24.40 6.20
CA ALA A 220 8.42 -23.44 7.20
C ALA A 220 8.81 -23.79 8.65
N PRO A 221 8.67 -25.05 9.13
CA PRO A 221 9.11 -25.42 10.48
C PRO A 221 10.59 -25.10 10.74
N TYR A 222 11.48 -25.41 9.79
CA TYR A 222 12.92 -25.22 9.93
C TYR A 222 13.32 -23.74 9.88
N ILE A 223 12.68 -22.96 9.01
CA ILE A 223 12.91 -21.51 8.94
C ILE A 223 12.44 -20.85 10.25
N LEU A 224 11.28 -21.24 10.76
CA LEU A 224 10.76 -20.72 12.03
C LEU A 224 11.64 -21.13 13.22
N GLU A 225 12.11 -22.38 13.29
CA GLU A 225 13.04 -22.82 14.34
C GLU A 225 14.33 -21.98 14.32
N SER A 226 14.93 -21.76 13.14
CA SER A 226 16.13 -20.92 13.02
C SER A 226 15.90 -19.46 13.47
N LEU A 227 14.71 -18.90 13.25
CA LEU A 227 14.37 -17.56 13.73
C LEU A 227 14.18 -17.53 15.25
N VAL A 228 13.69 -18.61 15.85
CA VAL A 228 13.52 -18.75 17.30
C VAL A 228 14.87 -18.92 18.00
N GLU A 229 15.81 -19.66 17.40
CA GLU A 229 17.18 -19.79 17.94
C GLU A 229 17.91 -18.44 18.01
N ASN A 230 17.57 -17.50 17.11
CA ASN A 230 18.13 -16.14 17.08
C ASN A 230 17.19 -15.09 17.72
N TRP A 231 16.33 -15.51 18.67
CA TRP A 231 15.35 -14.63 19.31
C TRP A 231 15.96 -13.36 19.92
N ASP A 232 17.08 -13.50 20.62
CA ASP A 232 17.74 -12.39 21.33
C ASP A 232 18.40 -11.38 20.37
N GLU A 233 18.70 -11.80 19.13
CA GLU A 233 19.22 -10.92 18.08
C GLU A 233 18.11 -10.07 17.44
N GLU A 234 16.85 -10.50 17.53
CA GLU A 234 15.72 -9.80 16.92
C GLU A 234 15.22 -8.65 17.80
N HIS A 235 15.67 -7.44 17.48
CA HIS A 235 15.32 -6.24 18.23
C HIS A 235 13.86 -5.82 18.09
N SER A 236 13.17 -6.16 16.99
CA SER A 236 11.80 -5.72 16.77
C SER A 236 10.80 -6.55 17.59
N PRO A 237 10.04 -5.93 18.52
CA PRO A 237 8.97 -6.64 19.22
C PRO A 237 7.87 -7.10 18.24
N GLU A 238 7.60 -6.35 17.17
CA GLU A 238 6.60 -6.73 16.14
C GLU A 238 6.94 -8.08 15.49
N VAL A 239 8.22 -8.31 15.19
CA VAL A 239 8.70 -9.55 14.57
C VAL A 239 8.57 -10.72 15.54
N ARG A 240 8.99 -10.54 16.80
CA ARG A 240 8.86 -11.53 17.88
C ARG A 240 7.40 -11.93 18.15
N LEU A 241 6.49 -10.96 18.14
CA LEU A 241 5.04 -11.20 18.26
C LEU A 241 4.47 -12.04 17.10
N HIS A 242 4.91 -11.76 15.88
CA HIS A 242 4.55 -12.55 14.72
C HIS A 242 5.15 -13.96 14.79
N LEU A 243 6.38 -14.10 15.28
CA LEU A 243 7.06 -15.39 15.44
C LEU A 243 6.32 -16.30 16.43
N LEU A 244 5.94 -15.77 17.60
CA LEU A 244 5.08 -16.47 18.57
C LEU A 244 3.82 -17.05 17.92
N THR A 245 3.13 -16.22 17.14
CA THR A 245 1.87 -16.62 16.51
C THR A 245 2.08 -17.60 15.36
N ALA A 246 3.15 -17.42 14.57
CA ALA A 246 3.47 -18.28 13.44
C ALA A 246 3.88 -19.69 13.90
N VAL A 247 4.74 -19.80 14.92
CA VAL A 247 5.14 -21.09 15.51
C VAL A 247 3.93 -21.81 16.11
N MET A 248 3.05 -21.08 16.82
CA MET A 248 1.81 -21.65 17.37
C MET A 248 0.91 -22.24 16.27
N LYS A 249 0.74 -21.51 15.15
CA LYS A 249 -0.03 -22.01 13.99
C LYS A 249 0.64 -23.18 13.29
N CYS A 250 1.96 -23.12 13.14
CA CYS A 250 2.74 -24.19 12.56
C CYS A 250 2.60 -25.47 13.39
N PHE A 251 2.59 -25.34 14.72
CA PHE A 251 2.34 -26.45 15.64
C PHE A 251 0.99 -27.12 15.48
N PHE A 252 -0.10 -26.37 15.35
CA PHE A 252 -1.41 -26.99 15.12
C PHE A 252 -1.48 -27.77 13.80
N LYS A 253 -0.66 -27.41 12.82
CA LYS A 253 -0.62 -28.03 11.49
C LYS A 253 0.38 -29.19 11.41
N ARG A 254 1.55 -29.06 12.03
CA ARG A 254 2.67 -30.02 11.98
C ARG A 254 3.29 -30.22 13.38
N PRO A 255 2.55 -30.82 14.35
CA PRO A 255 3.02 -30.94 15.73
C PRO A 255 4.39 -31.65 15.90
N PRO A 256 4.68 -32.78 15.21
CA PRO A 256 5.93 -33.52 15.43
C PRO A 256 7.20 -32.71 15.13
N GLU A 257 7.13 -31.81 14.15
CA GLU A 257 8.29 -31.04 13.66
C GLU A 257 8.50 -29.74 14.44
N THR A 258 7.48 -29.24 15.12
CA THR A 258 7.45 -27.89 15.71
C THR A 258 7.32 -27.89 17.22
N GLN A 259 7.18 -29.05 17.86
CA GLN A 259 7.00 -29.15 19.31
C GLN A 259 8.15 -28.51 20.09
N LYS A 260 9.41 -28.78 19.67
CA LYS A 260 10.60 -28.19 20.28
C LYS A 260 10.62 -26.68 20.07
N ALA A 261 10.48 -26.23 18.81
CA ALA A 261 10.46 -24.82 18.45
C ALA A 261 9.38 -24.05 19.24
N LEU A 262 8.19 -24.62 19.42
CA LEU A 262 7.12 -24.01 20.24
C LEU A 262 7.52 -23.86 21.71
N GLY A 263 8.14 -24.90 22.30
CA GLY A 263 8.65 -24.84 23.67
C GLY A 263 9.68 -23.73 23.85
N ASP A 264 10.65 -23.65 22.93
CA ASP A 264 11.72 -22.65 22.95
C ASP A 264 11.15 -21.24 22.73
N THR A 265 10.20 -21.07 21.79
CA THR A 265 9.54 -19.78 21.52
C THR A 265 8.75 -19.27 22.74
N LEU A 266 8.03 -20.15 23.43
CA LEU A 266 7.28 -19.78 24.63
C LEU A 266 8.21 -19.44 25.79
N ALA A 267 9.30 -20.18 25.98
CA ALA A 267 10.30 -19.89 27.01
C ALA A 267 10.99 -18.53 26.77
N ALA A 268 11.36 -18.25 25.52
CA ALA A 268 11.93 -16.97 25.11
C ALA A 268 10.93 -15.83 25.31
N GLY A 269 9.69 -16.00 24.85
CA GLY A 269 8.62 -15.01 25.02
C GLY A 269 8.28 -14.73 26.48
N LEU A 270 8.23 -15.75 27.35
CA LEU A 270 8.01 -15.57 28.80
C LEU A 270 9.17 -14.86 29.51
N SER A 271 10.37 -14.92 28.95
CA SER A 271 11.56 -14.24 29.49
C SER A 271 11.78 -12.86 28.83
N ASP A 272 10.90 -12.46 27.92
CA ASP A 272 11.06 -11.24 27.13
C ASP A 272 10.87 -9.98 27.98
N THR A 273 11.68 -8.96 27.70
CA THR A 273 11.60 -7.66 28.37
C THR A 273 10.42 -6.82 27.89
N HIS A 274 9.93 -7.05 26.67
CA HIS A 274 8.80 -6.33 26.10
C HIS A 274 7.48 -6.90 26.61
N GLN A 275 6.70 -6.08 27.33
CA GLN A 275 5.47 -6.48 28.02
C GLN A 275 4.44 -7.18 27.09
N ASP A 276 4.17 -6.65 25.89
CA ASP A 276 3.20 -7.30 24.97
C ASP A 276 3.68 -8.67 24.47
N VAL A 277 5.01 -8.85 24.34
CA VAL A 277 5.59 -10.15 23.92
C VAL A 277 5.45 -11.16 25.05
N HIS A 278 5.80 -10.74 26.26
CA HIS A 278 5.62 -11.51 27.48
C HIS A 278 4.16 -11.92 27.70
N ASP A 279 3.23 -10.97 27.66
CA ASP A 279 1.82 -11.21 27.91
C ASP A 279 1.19 -12.13 26.86
N ARG A 280 1.57 -11.98 25.58
CA ARG A 280 1.09 -12.88 24.51
C ARG A 280 1.64 -14.30 24.67
N ALA A 281 2.91 -14.44 25.02
CA ALA A 281 3.51 -15.75 25.31
C ALA A 281 2.84 -16.42 26.51
N LEU A 282 2.60 -15.66 27.59
CA LEU A 282 1.90 -16.14 28.79
C LEU A 282 0.45 -16.54 28.48
N PHE A 283 -0.25 -15.76 27.65
CA PHE A 283 -1.59 -16.10 27.18
C PHE A 283 -1.58 -17.41 26.38
N TYR A 284 -0.70 -17.56 25.39
CA TYR A 284 -0.59 -18.80 24.61
C TYR A 284 -0.21 -20.00 25.47
N TYR A 285 0.72 -19.85 26.41
CA TYR A 285 1.11 -20.90 27.34
C TYR A 285 -0.07 -21.39 28.19
N ARG A 286 -0.82 -20.46 28.80
CA ARG A 286 -2.00 -20.78 29.62
C ARG A 286 -3.12 -21.40 28.77
N LEU A 287 -3.28 -20.94 27.53
CA LEU A 287 -4.30 -21.45 26.61
C LEU A 287 -4.00 -22.91 26.21
N LEU A 288 -2.73 -23.22 25.93
CA LEU A 288 -2.26 -24.58 25.68
C LEU A 288 -2.41 -25.49 26.89
N GLN A 289 -2.08 -25.00 28.10
CA GLN A 289 -2.30 -25.74 29.35
C GLN A 289 -3.77 -26.06 29.59
N TYR A 290 -4.66 -25.13 29.24
CA TYR A 290 -6.10 -25.33 29.39
C TYR A 290 -6.62 -26.38 28.39
N SER A 291 -6.38 -26.18 27.10
CA SER A 291 -6.75 -27.15 26.06
C SER A 291 -6.12 -26.81 24.71
N PRO A 292 -5.37 -27.73 24.08
CA PRO A 292 -4.83 -27.55 22.73
C PRO A 292 -5.92 -27.29 21.68
N ASN A 293 -7.07 -27.96 21.80
CA ASN A 293 -8.18 -27.80 20.85
C ASN A 293 -8.83 -26.41 20.93
N VAL A 294 -8.91 -25.84 22.14
CA VAL A 294 -9.40 -24.47 22.32
C VAL A 294 -8.36 -23.47 21.81
N ALA A 295 -7.08 -23.73 22.08
CA ALA A 295 -5.98 -22.91 21.59
C ALA A 295 -5.98 -22.82 20.06
N GLU A 296 -6.18 -23.94 19.36
CA GLU A 296 -6.26 -23.98 17.90
C GLU A 296 -7.40 -23.09 17.37
N ARG A 297 -8.60 -23.21 17.95
CA ARG A 297 -9.77 -22.43 17.53
C ARG A 297 -9.58 -20.92 17.74
N VAL A 298 -8.87 -20.53 18.80
CA VAL A 298 -8.64 -19.13 19.15
C VAL A 298 -7.53 -18.52 18.28
N VAL A 299 -6.42 -19.23 18.10
CA VAL A 299 -5.22 -18.71 17.39
C VAL A 299 -5.29 -18.91 15.88
N ASN A 300 -5.95 -19.99 15.43
CA ASN A 300 -6.09 -20.36 14.03
C ASN A 300 -7.58 -20.53 13.61
N PRO A 301 -8.44 -19.51 13.80
CA PRO A 301 -9.82 -19.58 13.35
C PRO A 301 -9.90 -19.58 11.81
N PRO A 302 -10.98 -20.12 11.22
CA PRO A 302 -11.23 -19.96 9.79
C PRO A 302 -11.36 -18.46 9.48
N LYS A 303 -10.48 -17.94 8.64
CA LYS A 303 -10.46 -16.51 8.32
C LYS A 303 -11.39 -16.20 7.16
N GLN A 304 -12.10 -15.09 7.30
CA GLN A 304 -12.81 -14.46 6.19
C GLN A 304 -11.86 -13.52 5.45
N ALA A 305 -12.04 -13.41 4.14
CA ALA A 305 -11.29 -12.48 3.32
C ALA A 305 -11.50 -11.03 3.80
N VAL A 306 -10.42 -10.26 3.86
CA VAL A 306 -10.48 -8.85 4.26
C VAL A 306 -11.14 -8.03 3.15
N SER A 307 -12.27 -7.39 3.45
CA SER A 307 -13.03 -6.63 2.45
C SER A 307 -12.53 -5.19 2.26
N VAL A 308 -12.04 -4.54 3.32
CA VAL A 308 -11.61 -3.12 3.30
C VAL A 308 -10.32 -2.94 4.08
N PHE A 309 -9.35 -2.24 3.47
CA PHE A 309 -8.12 -1.80 4.14
C PHE A 309 -8.26 -0.34 4.59
N ALA A 310 -7.68 -0.01 5.74
CA ALA A 310 -7.86 1.27 6.44
C ALA A 310 -7.26 2.51 5.74
N ASP A 311 -6.55 2.34 4.61
CA ASP A 311 -5.91 3.44 3.86
C ASP A 311 -6.89 4.40 3.15
N THR A 312 -8.19 4.15 3.25
CA THR A 312 -9.22 5.13 2.90
C THR A 312 -9.24 6.22 3.97
N GLN A 313 -8.39 7.25 3.81
CA GLN A 313 -8.56 8.53 4.50
C GLN A 313 -10.06 8.87 4.56
N SER A 314 -10.56 9.24 5.75
CA SER A 314 -11.97 9.59 5.95
C SER A 314 -12.41 10.59 4.88
N SER A 315 -13.42 10.23 4.08
CA SER A 315 -13.96 11.06 2.99
C SER A 315 -14.20 12.52 3.43
N GLU A 316 -14.61 12.69 4.69
CA GLU A 316 -14.83 13.98 5.34
C GLU A 316 -13.64 14.93 5.29
N ILE A 317 -12.40 14.44 5.47
CA ILE A 317 -11.21 15.30 5.43
C ILE A 317 -10.95 15.77 3.99
N LYS A 318 -11.13 14.87 3.01
CA LYS A 318 -10.95 15.20 1.60
C LYS A 318 -11.98 16.23 1.12
N ASP A 319 -13.22 16.10 1.57
CA ASP A 319 -14.28 17.06 1.28
C ASP A 319 -13.97 18.44 1.86
N ARG A 320 -13.50 18.51 3.12
CA ARG A 320 -13.10 19.80 3.73
C ARG A 320 -11.90 20.45 3.04
N ILE A 321 -10.92 19.68 2.59
CA ILE A 321 -9.79 20.20 1.79
C ILE A 321 -10.29 20.73 0.44
N PHE A 322 -11.30 20.07 -0.16
CA PHE A 322 -11.92 20.52 -1.40
C PHE A 322 -12.69 21.84 -1.25
N ASP A 323 -13.38 22.04 -0.12
CA ASP A 323 -14.02 23.34 0.17
C ASP A 323 -12.98 24.48 0.25
N GLU A 324 -11.76 24.14 0.67
CA GLU A 324 -10.61 25.05 0.74
C GLU A 324 -9.81 25.08 -0.58
N PHE A 325 -10.40 24.75 -1.74
CA PHE A 325 -9.73 24.80 -3.05
C PHE A 325 -9.06 26.17 -3.31
N ASN A 326 -7.89 26.17 -3.95
CA ASN A 326 -7.05 27.37 -4.15
C ASN A 326 -6.55 28.00 -2.85
N SER A 327 -6.12 27.17 -1.90
CA SER A 327 -5.49 27.58 -0.63
C SER A 327 -4.29 26.68 -0.28
N LEU A 328 -3.54 27.07 0.76
CA LEU A 328 -2.43 26.27 1.28
C LEU A 328 -2.88 24.91 1.82
N SER A 329 -4.13 24.75 2.21
CA SER A 329 -4.68 23.49 2.70
C SER A 329 -4.60 22.37 1.65
N VAL A 330 -4.75 22.72 0.38
CA VAL A 330 -4.61 21.78 -0.75
C VAL A 330 -3.15 21.34 -0.90
N VAL A 331 -2.21 22.29 -0.78
CA VAL A 331 -0.77 22.01 -0.91
C VAL A 331 -0.25 21.18 0.26
N TYR A 332 -0.68 21.49 1.48
CA TYR A 332 -0.29 20.74 2.68
C TYR A 332 -1.10 19.46 2.89
N GLN A 333 -2.15 19.24 2.09
CA GLN A 333 -3.12 18.15 2.24
C GLN A 333 -3.68 18.06 3.68
N LYS A 334 -3.95 19.21 4.28
CA LYS A 334 -4.41 19.36 5.67
C LYS A 334 -5.48 20.43 5.75
N VAL A 335 -6.55 20.17 6.47
CA VAL A 335 -7.60 21.15 6.75
C VAL A 335 -7.03 22.28 7.60
N CYS A 336 -7.43 23.52 7.33
CA CYS A 336 -7.11 24.64 8.21
C CYS A 336 -7.70 24.39 9.60
N LYS A 337 -6.83 24.24 10.62
CA LYS A 337 -7.27 24.30 12.02
C LYS A 337 -7.44 25.77 12.36
N LEU A 338 -8.66 26.29 12.22
CA LEU A 338 -9.02 27.54 12.88
C LEU A 338 -8.82 27.32 14.39
N ILE A 339 -7.93 28.11 14.98
CA ILE A 339 -7.69 28.17 16.43
C ILE A 339 -8.90 28.81 17.11
#